data_AF-A0A1H3FQB8-F1
#
_entry.id   AF-A0A1H3FQB8-F1
#
_cell.length_a   1.000
_cell.length_b   1.000
_cell.length_c   1.000
_cell.angle_alpha   90.00
_cell.angle_beta   90.00
_cell.angle_gamma   90.00
#
_symmetry.space_group_name_H-M   'P 1'
#
loop_
_entity.id
_entity.type
_entity.pdbx_description
1 polymer ?
#
loop_
_entity_poly.entity_id
_entity_poly.type
_entity_poly.pdbx_seq_one_letter_code
_entity_poly.pdbx_strand_id
1 'polypeptide(L)' 'MGAENAALAVLLRRAQWLLDDLAFQVGAGHRDADDFEAVATVLSEISRLLQEKSPTTNSEGTVECS' A
#
# COMPACT_ATOMS: atom_id res chain seq x y z
N MET A 1 -1.59 20.27 -2.55
CA MET A 1 -1.66 18.80 -2.39
C MET A 1 -0.65 18.22 -3.37
N GLY A 2 0.42 17.60 -2.89
CA GLY A 2 1.56 17.19 -3.75
C GLY A 2 1.18 16.08 -4.73
N ALA A 3 1.82 16.05 -5.90
CA ALA A 3 1.62 15.02 -6.93
C ALA A 3 1.84 13.60 -6.39
N GLU A 4 2.72 13.45 -5.40
CA GLU A 4 2.98 12.20 -4.67
C GLU A 4 1.77 11.68 -3.87
N ASN A 5 1.02 12.57 -3.22
CA ASN A 5 -0.18 12.19 -2.46
C ASN A 5 -1.32 11.82 -3.42
N ALA A 6 -1.39 12.46 -4.59
CA ALA A 6 -2.33 12.09 -5.64
C ALA A 6 -2.01 10.70 -6.22
N ALA A 7 -0.73 10.41 -6.49
CA ALA A 7 -0.29 9.10 -6.97
C ALA A 7 -0.59 7.99 -5.94
N LEU A 8 -0.31 8.24 -4.65
CA LEU A 8 -0.65 7.31 -3.58
C LEU A 8 -2.17 7.09 -3.48
N ALA A 9 -2.98 8.15 -3.59
CA ALA A 9 -4.44 8.03 -3.57
C ALA A 9 -4.96 7.19 -4.74
N VAL A 10 -4.39 7.33 -5.94
CA VAL A 10 -4.73 6.50 -7.11
C VAL A 10 -4.37 5.03 -6.88
N LEU A 11 -3.18 4.76 -6.35
CA LEU A 11 -2.75 3.39 -6.05
C LEU A 11 -3.63 2.73 -4.98
N LEU A 12 -3.95 3.45 -3.90
CA LEU A 12 -4.87 2.97 -2.86
C LEU A 12 -6.25 2.67 -3.45
N ARG A 13 -6.77 3.54 -4.32
CA ARG A 13 -8.07 3.31 -4.96
C ARG A 13 -8.06 2.08 -5.86
N ARG A 14 -6.96 1.85 -6.61
CA ARG A 14 -6.77 0.65 -7.43
C ARG A 14 -6.73 -0.62 -6.57
N ALA A 15 -6.02 -0.59 -5.44
CA ALA A 15 -5.96 -1.72 -4.53
C ALA A 15 -7.34 -2.07 -3.95
N GLN A 16 -8.15 -1.07 -3.61
CA GLN A 16 -9.52 -1.31 -3.15
C GLN A 16 -10.34 -2.09 -4.20
N TRP A 17 -10.27 -1.69 -5.48
CA TRP A 17 -10.97 -2.41 -6.55
C TRP A 17 -10.51 -3.86 -6.70
N LEU A 18 -9.19 -4.10 -6.66
CA LEU A 18 -8.64 -5.45 -6.78
C LEU A 18 -9.01 -6.35 -5.59
N LEU A 19 -9.04 -5.78 -4.39
CA LEU A 19 -9.46 -6.49 -3.18
C LEU A 19 -10.95 -6.84 -3.21
N ASP A 20 -11.79 -5.92 -3.68
CA ASP A 20 -13.23 -6.17 -3.84
C ASP A 20 -13.49 -7.31 -4.84
N ASP A 21 -12.77 -7.31 -5.97
CA ASP A 21 -12.87 -8.36 -6.98
C ASP A 21 -12.36 -9.71 -6.46
N LEU A 22 -11.18 -9.74 -5.83
CA LEU A 22 -10.64 -10.96 -5.23
C LEU A 22 -11.57 -11.52 -4.14
N ALA A 23 -12.16 -10.64 -3.30
CA ALA A 23 -13.11 -11.06 -2.28
C ALA A 23 -14.36 -11.70 -2.89
N PHE A 24 -14.85 -11.16 -4.01
CA PHE A 24 -15.95 -11.74 -4.76
C PHE A 24 -15.58 -13.13 -5.32
N GLN A 25 -14.43 -13.25 -5.99
CA GLN A 25 -13.97 -14.52 -6.57
C GLN A 25 -13.76 -15.60 -5.50
N VAL A 26 -13.10 -15.25 -4.39
CA VAL A 26 -12.90 -16.16 -3.26
C VAL A 26 -14.23 -16.59 -2.65
N GLY A 27 -15.18 -15.66 -2.50
CA GLY A 27 -16.53 -15.95 -2.03
C GLY A 27 -17.31 -16.89 -2.96
N ALA A 28 -17.04 -16.83 -4.26
CA ALA A 28 -17.58 -17.75 -5.27
C ALA A 28 -16.85 -19.10 -5.32
N GLY A 29 -15.82 -19.31 -4.49
CA GLY A 29 -15.01 -20.52 -4.46
C GLY A 29 -13.92 -20.57 -5.53
N HIS A 30 -13.70 -19.47 -6.27
CA HIS A 30 -12.63 -19.35 -7.25
C HIS A 30 -11.35 -18.87 -6.57
N ARG A 31 -10.23 -19.54 -6.86
CA ARG A 31 -8.91 -19.21 -6.31
C ARG A 31 -7.87 -19.25 -7.41
N ASP A 32 -7.85 -18.20 -8.22
CA ASP A 32 -6.89 -18.04 -9.31
C ASP A 32 -5.56 -17.48 -8.76
N ALA A 33 -4.45 -18.16 -9.04
CA ALA A 33 -3.13 -17.75 -8.61
C ALA A 33 -2.73 -16.38 -9.16
N ASP A 34 -3.18 -16.04 -10.37
CA ASP A 34 -2.85 -14.78 -11.04
C ASP A 34 -3.52 -13.59 -10.33
N ASP A 35 -4.77 -13.76 -9.87
CA ASP A 35 -5.49 -12.75 -9.09
C ASP A 35 -4.81 -12.50 -7.73
N PHE A 36 -4.39 -13.58 -7.06
CA PHE A 36 -3.63 -13.47 -5.81
C PHE A 36 -2.29 -12.78 -6.01
N GLU A 37 -1.55 -13.10 -7.08
CA GLU A 37 -0.26 -12.47 -7.41
C GLU A 37 -0.43 -10.98 -7.73
N ALA A 38 -1.45 -10.62 -8.51
CA ALA A 38 -1.75 -9.24 -8.87
C ALA A 38 -2.06 -8.38 -7.63
N VAL A 39 -2.90 -8.89 -6.72
CA VAL A 39 -3.24 -8.20 -5.47
C VAL A 39 -2.02 -8.09 -4.56
N ALA A 40 -1.25 -9.16 -4.40
CA ALA A 40 -0.04 -9.16 -3.57
C ALA A 40 1.01 -8.15 -4.05
N THR A 41 1.19 -8.03 -5.37
CA THR A 41 2.10 -7.06 -5.99
C THR A 41 1.70 -5.63 -5.65
N VAL A 42 0.41 -5.29 -5.84
CA VAL A 42 -0.10 -3.93 -5.57
C VAL A 42 0.00 -3.57 -4.09
N LEU A 43 -0.30 -4.52 -3.18
CA LEU A 43 -0.17 -4.31 -1.74
C LEU A 43 1.30 -4.09 -1.32
N SER A 44 2.23 -4.80 -1.95
CA SER A 44 3.67 -4.63 -1.70
C SER A 44 4.16 -3.25 -2.13
N GLU A 45 3.70 -2.75 -3.28
CA GLU A 45 4.02 -1.41 -3.76
C GLU A 45 3.48 -0.31 -2.82
N ILE A 46 2.24 -0.45 -2.35
CA ILE A 46 1.64 0.47 -1.39
C ILE A 46 2.41 0.46 -0.07
N SER A 47 2.75 -0.73 0.44
CA SER A 47 3.52 -0.88 1.68
C SER A 47 4.88 -0.15 1.57
N ARG A 48 5.59 -0.33 0.45
CA ARG A 48 6.85 0.37 0.19
C ARG A 48 6.67 1.89 0.20
N LEU A 49 5.68 2.41 -0.53
CA LEU A 49 5.43 3.85 -0.61
C LEU A 49 5.05 4.46 0.75
N LEU A 50 4.26 3.74 1.55
CA LEU A 50 3.89 4.19 2.90
C LEU A 50 5.11 4.21 3.83
N GLN A 51 6.03 3.25 3.71
CA GLN A 51 7.26 3.25 4.50
C GLN A 51 8.19 4.39 4.09
N GLU A 52 8.33 4.67 2.79
CA GLU A 52 9.14 5.78 2.27
C GLU A 52 8.58 7.16 2.64
N LYS A 53 7.25 7.27 2.76
CA LYS A 53 6.55 8.51 3.09
C LYS A 53 6.15 8.61 4.55
N SER A 54 6.38 7.57 5.35
CA SER A 54 6.21 7.66 6.79
C SER A 54 7.15 8.77 7.25
N PRO A 55 6.66 9.81 7.96
CA PRO A 55 7.58 10.64 8.69
C PRO A 55 8.35 9.67 9.57
N THR A 56 9.68 9.61 9.41
CA THR A 56 10.49 8.97 10.43
C THR A 56 10.01 9.61 11.72
N THR A 57 9.52 8.80 12.66
CA THR A 57 9.54 9.22 14.04
C THR A 57 11.02 9.38 14.34
N ASN A 58 11.57 10.54 14.00
CA ASN A 58 12.76 11.05 14.63
C ASN A 58 12.34 11.12 16.08
N SER A 59 12.60 10.04 16.82
CA SER A 59 12.88 10.16 18.23
C SER A 59 13.88 11.29 18.32
N GLU A 60 13.40 12.43 18.79
CA GLU A 60 14.20 13.51 19.34
C GLU A 60 15.07 12.89 20.44
N GLY A 61 16.18 12.28 20.03
CA GLY A 61 17.36 12.08 20.83
C GLY A 61 18.23 13.31 20.66
N THR A 62 17.74 14.43 21.18
CA THR A 62 18.52 15.64 21.38
C THR A 62 19.72 15.31 22.26
N VAL A 63 20.91 15.15 21.69
CA VAL A 63 22.16 15.45 22.39
C VAL A 63 23.19 15.96 21.40
N GLU A 64 23.10 17.26 21.09
CA GLU A 64 24.28 18.05 20.73
C GLU A 64 24.83 18.73 22.00
N CYS A 65 26.14 18.54 22.20
CA CYS A 65 27.13 19.44 22.80
C CYS A 65 26.91 19.99 24.22
N SER A 66 27.71 19.46 25.17
CA SER A 66 28.83 20.18 25.83
C SER A 66 29.65 19.23 26.71
#